data_AF-N6T6G9-F1
#
_entry.id   AF-N6T6G9-F1
#
_cell.length_a   1.000
_cell.length_b   1.000
_cell.length_c   1.000
_cell.angle_alpha   90.00
_cell.angle_beta   90.00
_cell.angle_gamma   90.00
#
_symmetry.space_group_name_H-M   'P 1'
#
loop_
_entity.id
_entity.type
_entity.pdbx_description
1 polymer ?
#
loop_
_entity_poly.entity_id
_entity_poly.type
_entity_poly.pdbx_seq_one_letter_code
_entity_poly.pdbx_strand_id
1 'polypeptide(L)'
;MSQCSAGIENLDPEEAEKIAGRDPDYAVRDLYESISEVDGYIKKYPSWTFYVQLMTPEQAKLQKFNPFDITKAFSISIQTDFTRVNQVWPHKEFPLIEVGRFVLNRNASNNFAEIEQLAFSPNNLSPGVGASPDRLLQGRLFAYQDAHRYRLGANFQQIPVNKPINLTNNFQRDGFMCSFNQGGAPNYYPNSFGGPNSDPFAESWTPPPEYVAGFENYYPEFYEEDNYSQPRVFWEQVLDEGPKNRLYLKNHPAPKLPENNFFRASATRPILFLLIAFISIEVGINIEQILTKIGTCGDFLEHFEVETPMVDLFTGGPTQKQLKLKTQQFNSLRVHNLAGAIKLANRTIQERTLDVFNNVSDDLGVLLKELVFNDAKIIQF
;
A
#
# COMPACT_ATOMS: atom_id res chain seq x y z
N MET A 1 -14.01 1.11 -5.16
CA MET A 1 -14.01 1.23 -3.69
C MET A 1 -15.31 0.71 -3.12
N SER A 2 -15.30 0.15 -1.91
CA SER A 2 -16.51 -0.37 -1.26
C SER A 2 -16.66 0.22 0.13
N GLN A 3 -17.87 0.66 0.49
CA GLN A 3 -18.20 1.19 1.81
C GLN A 3 -19.06 0.18 2.57
N CYS A 4 -18.61 -0.23 3.76
CA CYS A 4 -19.35 -1.15 4.62
C CYS A 4 -20.59 -0.44 5.19
N SER A 5 -21.77 -1.06 5.04
CA SER A 5 -23.02 -0.52 5.57
C SER A 5 -23.07 -0.53 7.11
N ALA A 6 -22.25 -1.37 7.75
CA ALA A 6 -22.11 -1.41 9.21
C ALA A 6 -21.11 -0.36 9.75
N GLY A 7 -20.47 0.42 8.89
CA GLY A 7 -19.41 1.34 9.28
C GLY A 7 -18.04 0.67 9.36
N ILE A 8 -17.05 1.42 9.85
CA ILE A 8 -15.67 0.97 10.06
C ILE A 8 -15.36 1.11 11.55
N GLU A 9 -15.14 -0.02 12.22
CA GLU A 9 -14.74 -0.10 13.61
C GLU A 9 -13.44 -0.88 13.73
N ASN A 10 -12.61 -0.55 14.72
CA ASN A 10 -11.30 -1.15 14.92
C ASN A 10 -11.15 -1.59 16.38
N LEU A 11 -10.46 -2.71 16.59
CA LEU A 11 -10.12 -3.18 17.93
C LEU A 11 -9.05 -2.28 18.58
N ASP A 12 -9.13 -2.13 19.90
CA ASP A 12 -8.01 -1.61 20.68
C ASP A 12 -6.84 -2.61 20.64
N PRO A 13 -5.57 -2.15 20.53
CA PRO A 13 -4.42 -3.05 20.45
C PRO A 13 -4.31 -4.07 21.60
N GLU A 14 -4.63 -3.68 22.84
CA GLU A 14 -4.51 -4.58 23.99
C GLU A 14 -5.60 -5.65 23.99
N GLU A 15 -6.80 -5.29 23.55
CA GLU A 15 -7.89 -6.25 23.37
C GLU A 15 -7.62 -7.17 22.17
N ALA A 16 -7.05 -6.64 21.09
CA ALA A 16 -6.64 -7.45 19.93
C ALA A 16 -5.60 -8.52 20.31
N GLU A 17 -4.60 -8.18 21.15
CA GLU A 17 -3.63 -9.16 21.65
C GLU A 17 -4.29 -10.27 22.48
N LYS A 18 -5.24 -9.91 23.36
CA LYS A 18 -5.99 -10.90 24.16
C LYS A 18 -6.87 -11.79 23.30
N ILE A 19 -7.58 -11.21 22.32
CA ILE A 19 -8.45 -11.94 21.40
C ILE A 19 -7.61 -12.91 20.56
N ALA A 20 -6.47 -12.48 20.03
CA ALA A 20 -5.59 -13.33 19.23
C ALA A 20 -5.15 -14.61 19.97
N GLY A 21 -4.99 -14.55 21.29
CA GLY A 21 -4.67 -15.72 22.12
C GLY A 21 -5.89 -16.55 22.56
N ARG A 22 -7.02 -15.91 22.84
CA ARG A 22 -8.22 -16.58 23.39
C ARG A 22 -9.14 -17.15 22.31
N ASP A 23 -9.19 -16.50 21.17
CA ASP A 23 -10.10 -16.77 20.06
C ASP A 23 -9.46 -16.34 18.73
N PRO A 24 -8.56 -17.16 18.18
CA PRO A 24 -7.90 -16.85 16.90
C PRO A 24 -8.89 -16.80 15.72
N ASP A 25 -10.08 -17.38 15.88
CA ASP A 25 -11.12 -17.46 14.85
C ASP A 25 -12.12 -16.29 14.94
N TYR A 26 -11.89 -15.28 15.79
CA TYR A 26 -12.82 -14.19 16.08
C TYR A 26 -13.52 -13.60 14.85
N ALA A 27 -12.75 -13.18 13.85
CA ALA A 27 -13.30 -12.56 12.64
C ALA A 27 -14.05 -13.55 11.74
N VAL A 28 -13.59 -14.81 11.67
CA VAL A 28 -14.25 -15.86 10.89
C VAL A 28 -15.57 -16.24 11.53
N ARG A 29 -15.57 -16.38 12.86
CA ARG A 29 -16.77 -16.65 13.66
C ARG A 29 -17.78 -15.52 13.57
N ASP A 30 -17.36 -14.27 13.73
CA ASP A 30 -18.24 -13.10 13.62
C ASP A 30 -18.95 -13.05 12.25
N LEU A 31 -18.22 -13.29 11.17
CA LEU A 31 -18.78 -13.37 9.82
C LEU A 31 -19.75 -14.55 9.67
N TYR A 32 -19.36 -15.73 10.16
CA TYR A 32 -20.17 -16.94 10.08
C TYR A 32 -21.49 -16.77 10.86
N GLU A 33 -21.43 -16.29 12.09
CA GLU A 33 -22.59 -16.04 12.96
C GLU A 33 -23.50 -14.95 12.38
N SER A 34 -22.93 -13.88 11.81
CA SER A 34 -23.71 -12.81 11.16
C SER A 34 -24.59 -13.31 10.00
N ILE A 35 -24.10 -14.33 9.27
CA ILE A 35 -24.80 -14.91 8.11
C ILE A 35 -25.73 -16.08 8.51
N SER A 36 -25.45 -16.76 9.62
CA SER A 36 -26.13 -18.00 10.01
C SER A 36 -27.56 -17.77 10.51
N GLU A 37 -28.42 -18.76 10.26
CA GLU A 37 -29.74 -18.87 10.88
C GLU A 37 -29.60 -19.76 12.12
N VAL A 38 -29.07 -19.21 13.22
CA VAL A 38 -29.02 -19.92 14.51
C VAL A 38 -30.13 -19.39 15.41
N ASP A 39 -30.83 -20.29 16.11
CA ASP A 39 -31.92 -19.95 17.03
C ASP A 39 -31.46 -18.89 18.04
N GLY A 40 -32.21 -17.78 18.12
CA GLY A 40 -31.94 -16.66 19.02
C GLY A 40 -31.10 -15.52 18.43
N TYR A 41 -30.57 -15.66 17.20
CA TYR A 41 -29.80 -14.61 16.53
C TYR A 41 -30.59 -13.94 15.41
N ILE A 42 -30.53 -12.60 15.34
CA ILE A 42 -31.08 -11.83 14.22
C ILE A 42 -30.07 -11.90 13.09
N LYS A 43 -30.46 -12.53 11.97
CA LYS A 43 -29.66 -12.60 10.75
C LYS A 43 -29.26 -11.20 10.28
N LYS A 44 -27.97 -10.93 10.17
CA LYS A 44 -27.44 -9.61 9.79
C LYS A 44 -26.44 -9.76 8.66
N TYR A 45 -26.94 -9.72 7.42
CA TYR A 45 -26.10 -9.85 6.24
C TYR A 45 -25.13 -8.67 6.07
N PRO A 46 -23.81 -8.92 6.12
CA PRO A 46 -22.83 -7.89 5.81
C PRO A 46 -23.00 -7.42 4.37
N SER A 47 -22.95 -6.11 4.17
CA SER A 47 -23.15 -5.52 2.84
C SER A 47 -22.29 -4.29 2.61
N TRP A 48 -21.89 -4.10 1.36
CA TRP A 48 -21.06 -2.99 0.93
C TRP A 48 -21.65 -2.31 -0.31
N THR A 49 -21.68 -0.97 -0.31
CA THR A 49 -21.96 -0.19 -1.51
C THR A 49 -20.67 -0.06 -2.32
N PHE A 50 -20.74 -0.37 -3.61
CA PHE A 50 -19.63 -0.35 -4.55
C PHE A 50 -19.62 0.95 -5.35
N TYR A 51 -18.46 1.58 -5.39
CA TYR A 51 -18.19 2.84 -6.08
C TYR A 51 -17.00 2.71 -7.02
N VAL A 52 -17.00 3.53 -8.06
CA VAL A 52 -15.86 3.75 -8.97
C VAL A 52 -15.50 5.22 -9.03
N GLN A 53 -14.23 5.51 -9.31
CA GLN A 53 -13.77 6.83 -9.74
C GLN A 53 -13.38 6.72 -11.23
N LEU A 54 -13.64 7.78 -11.99
CA LEU A 54 -13.36 7.83 -13.42
C LEU A 54 -12.41 8.98 -13.70
N MET A 55 -11.30 8.69 -14.37
CA MET A 55 -10.32 9.66 -14.85
C MET A 55 -10.07 9.37 -16.33
N THR A 56 -10.19 10.38 -17.19
CA THR A 56 -9.89 10.19 -18.61
C THR A 56 -8.39 10.14 -18.86
N PRO A 57 -7.92 9.54 -19.97
CA PRO A 57 -6.50 9.54 -20.33
C PRO A 57 -5.88 10.94 -20.43
N GLU A 58 -6.66 11.95 -20.84
CA GLU A 58 -6.23 13.34 -20.89
C GLU A 58 -6.04 13.93 -19.50
N GLN A 59 -6.97 13.65 -18.58
CA GLN A 59 -6.86 14.06 -17.18
C GLN A 59 -5.67 13.40 -16.48
N ALA A 60 -5.39 12.14 -16.79
CA ALA A 60 -4.25 11.38 -16.28
C ALA A 60 -2.91 12.04 -16.64
N LYS A 61 -2.77 12.56 -17.87
CA LYS A 61 -1.57 13.28 -18.34
C LYS A 61 -1.33 14.62 -17.63
N LEU A 62 -2.38 15.21 -17.07
CA LEU A 62 -2.32 16.50 -16.37
C LEU A 62 -2.07 16.34 -14.87
N GLN A 63 -2.06 15.11 -14.34
CA GLN A 63 -1.81 14.86 -12.94
C GLN A 63 -0.35 15.15 -12.59
N LYS A 64 -0.14 15.73 -11.40
CA LYS A 64 1.20 16.00 -10.85
C LYS A 64 1.91 14.74 -10.35
N PHE A 65 1.16 13.67 -10.15
CA PHE A 65 1.65 12.36 -9.72
C PHE A 65 1.26 11.32 -10.77
N ASN A 66 1.99 10.21 -10.79
CA ASN A 66 1.64 9.08 -11.65
C ASN A 66 0.32 8.45 -11.15
N PRO A 67 -0.79 8.50 -11.92
CA PRO A 67 -2.08 7.96 -11.50
C PRO A 67 -2.08 6.43 -11.40
N PHE A 68 -1.05 5.76 -11.93
CA PHE A 68 -0.84 4.31 -11.86
C PHE A 68 0.13 3.89 -10.74
N ASP A 69 0.61 4.83 -9.93
CA ASP A 69 1.42 4.52 -8.75
C ASP A 69 0.51 4.19 -7.56
N ILE A 70 0.49 2.92 -7.17
CA ILE A 70 -0.30 2.39 -6.05
C ILE A 70 0.03 3.03 -4.70
N THR A 71 1.20 3.65 -4.56
CA THR A 71 1.61 4.33 -3.33
C THR A 71 0.99 5.73 -3.23
N LYS A 72 0.54 6.27 -4.36
CA LYS A 72 -0.10 7.58 -4.44
C LYS A 72 -1.61 7.39 -4.23
N ALA A 73 -1.97 7.05 -3.01
CA ALA A 73 -3.30 6.64 -2.58
C ALA A 73 -4.05 7.67 -1.70
N PHE A 74 -3.56 8.91 -1.59
CA PHE A 74 -4.23 9.96 -0.81
C PHE A 74 -4.14 11.33 -1.47
N SER A 75 -5.29 11.88 -1.86
CA SER A 75 -5.43 13.32 -2.09
C SER A 75 -6.69 13.83 -1.40
N ILE A 76 -6.52 14.88 -0.59
CA ILE A 76 -7.57 15.47 0.25
C ILE A 76 -8.58 16.21 -0.63
N SER A 77 -9.83 15.81 -0.55
CA SER A 77 -10.94 16.74 -0.72
C SER A 77 -11.27 17.31 0.66
N ILE A 78 -11.18 18.62 0.84
CA ILE A 78 -11.71 19.31 2.02
C ILE A 78 -13.24 19.24 1.91
N GLN A 79 -13.84 18.16 2.43
CA GLN A 79 -15.27 18.10 2.74
C GLN A 79 -15.46 17.63 4.17
N THR A 80 -16.28 18.39 4.88
CA THR A 80 -16.57 18.34 6.31
C THR A 80 -17.45 17.17 6.76
N ASP A 81 -17.69 16.19 5.88
CA ASP A 81 -18.63 15.10 6.17
C ASP A 81 -17.88 13.79 6.42
N PHE A 82 -18.10 13.25 7.63
CA PHE A 82 -17.47 12.07 8.24
C PHE A 82 -17.76 10.74 7.51
N THR A 83 -17.43 10.66 6.22
CA THR A 83 -17.47 9.41 5.44
C THR A 83 -16.04 8.98 5.15
N ARG A 84 -15.38 8.44 6.19
CA ARG A 84 -13.98 7.99 6.14
C ARG A 84 -13.85 6.77 5.23
N VAL A 85 -13.45 7.02 4.00
CA VAL A 85 -12.86 6.00 3.12
C VAL A 85 -11.52 6.57 2.68
N ASN A 86 -10.46 5.80 2.84
CA ASN A 86 -9.11 6.15 2.43
C ASN A 86 -9.05 6.02 0.89
N GLN A 87 -8.83 7.11 0.13
CA GLN A 87 -9.14 7.08 -1.31
C GLN A 87 -8.07 7.71 -2.24
N VAL A 88 -8.05 7.05 -3.40
CA VAL A 88 -7.01 6.90 -4.42
C VAL A 88 -6.77 8.17 -5.25
N TRP A 89 -7.81 8.96 -5.53
CA TRP A 89 -7.75 10.25 -6.23
C TRP A 89 -8.62 11.30 -5.52
N PRO A 90 -8.33 12.62 -5.62
CA PRO A 90 -9.08 13.63 -4.88
C PRO A 90 -10.57 13.65 -5.27
N HIS A 91 -11.48 13.41 -4.32
CA HIS A 91 -12.93 13.27 -4.61
C HIS A 91 -13.56 14.52 -5.21
N LYS A 92 -13.01 15.70 -4.89
CA LYS A 92 -13.47 16.96 -5.46
C LYS A 92 -13.33 16.97 -6.99
N GLU A 93 -12.27 16.34 -7.48
CA GLU A 93 -11.95 16.26 -8.90
C GLU A 93 -12.54 14.98 -9.52
N PHE A 94 -12.50 13.87 -8.79
CA PHE A 94 -12.95 12.56 -9.23
C PHE A 94 -13.94 11.99 -8.21
N PRO A 95 -15.23 12.39 -8.24
CA PRO A 95 -16.21 11.96 -7.26
C PRO A 95 -16.48 10.46 -7.36
N LEU A 96 -16.91 9.87 -6.24
CA LEU A 96 -17.38 8.50 -6.20
C LEU A 96 -18.69 8.35 -6.95
N ILE A 97 -18.74 7.37 -7.85
CA ILE A 97 -19.93 7.01 -8.61
C ILE A 97 -20.39 5.64 -8.10
N GLU A 98 -21.57 5.59 -7.49
CA GLU A 98 -22.17 4.34 -7.05
C GLU A 98 -22.53 3.48 -8.25
N VAL A 99 -22.15 2.21 -8.21
CA VAL A 99 -22.38 1.24 -9.29
C VAL A 99 -23.14 0.00 -8.83
N GLY A 100 -23.26 -0.24 -7.52
CA GLY A 100 -24.06 -1.35 -7.00
C GLY A 100 -23.80 -1.68 -5.53
N ARG A 101 -24.30 -2.84 -5.10
CA ARG A 101 -24.20 -3.32 -3.71
C ARG A 101 -23.86 -4.81 -3.67
N PHE A 102 -22.88 -5.17 -2.84
CA PHE A 102 -22.52 -6.55 -2.54
C PHE A 102 -23.09 -6.95 -1.17
N VAL A 103 -23.66 -8.15 -1.07
CA VAL A 103 -24.23 -8.69 0.18
C VAL A 103 -23.75 -10.12 0.36
N LEU A 104 -23.17 -10.44 1.52
CA LEU A 104 -22.81 -11.81 1.88
C LEU A 104 -23.97 -12.46 2.63
N ASN A 105 -24.61 -13.45 2.00
CA ASN A 105 -25.87 -14.02 2.49
C ASN A 105 -25.89 -15.54 2.69
N ARG A 106 -24.76 -16.21 2.44
CA ARG A 106 -24.62 -17.66 2.53
C ARG A 106 -23.21 -18.03 3.00
N ASN A 107 -23.12 -18.89 4.00
CA ASN A 107 -21.87 -19.51 4.44
C ASN A 107 -21.47 -20.67 3.52
N ALA A 108 -20.16 -20.96 3.45
CA ALA A 108 -19.67 -22.15 2.77
C ALA A 108 -20.23 -23.41 3.44
N SER A 109 -20.68 -24.35 2.63
CA SER A 109 -21.12 -25.68 3.07
C SER A 109 -19.93 -26.58 3.41
N ASN A 110 -18.82 -26.39 2.71
CA ASN A 110 -17.56 -27.05 2.99
C ASN A 110 -16.42 -26.03 2.84
N ASN A 111 -15.77 -25.71 3.97
CA ASN A 111 -14.70 -24.69 3.99
C ASN A 111 -13.53 -25.08 3.07
N PHE A 112 -13.11 -26.35 3.04
CA PHE A 112 -11.99 -26.75 2.20
C PHE A 112 -12.32 -26.66 0.70
N ALA A 113 -13.50 -27.16 0.31
CA ALA A 113 -13.91 -27.18 -1.10
C ALA A 113 -14.27 -25.79 -1.65
N GLU A 114 -14.77 -24.88 -0.81
CA GLU A 114 -15.23 -23.54 -1.23
C GLU A 114 -14.26 -22.42 -0.86
N ILE A 115 -13.65 -22.43 0.33
CA ILE A 115 -12.76 -21.34 0.78
C ILE A 115 -11.30 -21.65 0.47
N GLU A 116 -10.78 -22.81 0.92
CA GLU A 116 -9.37 -23.14 0.74
C GLU A 116 -9.00 -23.37 -0.73
N GLN A 117 -9.91 -23.91 -1.54
CA GLN A 117 -9.69 -24.15 -2.97
C GLN A 117 -10.02 -22.95 -3.88
N LEU A 118 -10.53 -21.84 -3.33
CA LEU A 118 -10.83 -20.64 -4.09
C LEU A 118 -9.56 -20.02 -4.67
N ALA A 119 -9.62 -19.58 -5.92
CA ALA A 119 -8.46 -19.09 -6.67
C ALA A 119 -8.74 -17.74 -7.36
N PHE A 120 -8.57 -16.64 -6.62
CA PHE A 120 -8.69 -15.30 -7.17
C PHE A 120 -7.49 -14.91 -8.03
N SER A 121 -7.73 -14.20 -9.13
CA SER A 121 -6.65 -13.62 -9.94
C SER A 121 -7.12 -12.29 -10.54
N PRO A 122 -6.30 -11.23 -10.53
CA PRO A 122 -6.62 -9.98 -11.23
C PRO A 122 -6.65 -10.17 -12.76
N ASN A 123 -6.15 -11.29 -13.28
CA ASN A 123 -6.25 -11.65 -14.70
C ASN A 123 -7.63 -12.21 -15.09
N ASN A 124 -8.55 -12.37 -14.14
CA ASN A 124 -9.93 -12.79 -14.42
C ASN A 124 -10.78 -11.57 -14.80
N LEU A 125 -10.42 -10.92 -15.91
CA LEU A 125 -11.10 -9.71 -16.40
C LEU A 125 -12.35 -10.07 -17.21
N SER A 126 -13.37 -9.22 -17.09
CA SER A 126 -14.57 -9.29 -17.93
C SER A 126 -14.44 -8.34 -19.12
N PRO A 127 -15.13 -8.60 -20.25
CA PRO A 127 -15.16 -7.66 -21.38
C PRO A 127 -15.51 -6.23 -20.92
N GLY A 128 -14.75 -5.24 -21.41
CA GLY A 128 -14.87 -3.84 -21.00
C GLY A 128 -13.96 -3.42 -19.84
N VAL A 129 -13.22 -4.36 -19.22
CA VAL A 129 -12.23 -4.06 -18.18
C VAL A 129 -10.83 -4.43 -18.69
N GLY A 130 -9.93 -3.45 -18.72
CA GLY A 130 -8.52 -3.63 -19.08
C GLY A 130 -7.59 -3.46 -17.88
N ALA A 131 -6.38 -4.03 -17.98
CA ALA A 131 -5.33 -3.79 -17.00
C ALA A 131 -4.60 -2.47 -17.30
N SER A 132 -4.36 -1.68 -16.26
CA SER A 132 -3.56 -0.45 -16.35
C SER A 132 -2.05 -0.75 -16.43
N PRO A 133 -1.20 0.20 -16.87
CA PRO A 133 0.25 0.04 -16.90
C PRO A 133 0.93 0.10 -15.52
N ASP A 134 0.17 0.04 -14.41
CA ASP A 134 0.71 -0.13 -13.06
C ASP A 134 1.61 -1.37 -12.99
N ARG A 135 2.88 -1.17 -12.62
CA ARG A 135 3.88 -2.24 -12.59
C ARG A 135 3.56 -3.34 -11.58
N LEU A 136 2.99 -3.00 -10.43
CA LEU A 136 2.59 -4.02 -9.47
C LEU A 136 1.44 -4.84 -10.03
N LEU A 137 0.45 -4.18 -10.64
CA LEU A 137 -0.65 -4.89 -11.32
C LEU A 137 -0.11 -5.81 -12.42
N GLN A 138 0.78 -5.33 -13.30
CA GLN A 138 1.36 -6.12 -14.38
C GLN A 138 2.04 -7.39 -13.87
N GLY A 139 2.83 -7.31 -12.79
CA GLY A 139 3.41 -8.50 -12.15
C GLY A 139 2.35 -9.45 -11.57
N ARG A 140 1.28 -8.91 -10.98
CA ARG A 140 0.19 -9.70 -10.39
C ARG A 140 -0.67 -10.42 -11.43
N LEU A 141 -0.81 -9.90 -12.65
CA LEU A 141 -1.54 -10.59 -13.73
C LEU A 141 -0.93 -11.97 -14.03
N PHE A 142 0.40 -12.07 -13.94
CA PHE A 142 1.14 -13.31 -14.08
C PHE A 142 1.12 -14.14 -12.78
N ALA A 143 1.54 -13.54 -11.66
CA ALA A 143 1.91 -14.26 -10.45
C ALA A 143 0.78 -15.12 -9.84
N TYR A 144 -0.46 -14.64 -9.89
CA TYR A 144 -1.58 -15.35 -9.26
C TYR A 144 -1.89 -16.66 -9.98
N GLN A 145 -1.93 -16.66 -11.31
CA GLN A 145 -2.20 -17.89 -12.07
C GLN A 145 -1.10 -18.92 -11.89
N ASP A 146 0.16 -18.48 -11.84
CA ASP A 146 1.29 -19.37 -11.58
C ASP A 146 1.21 -20.01 -10.19
N ALA A 147 0.95 -19.21 -9.16
CA ALA A 147 0.76 -19.71 -7.79
C ALA A 147 -0.40 -20.72 -7.69
N HIS A 148 -1.51 -20.51 -8.40
CA HIS A 148 -2.64 -21.45 -8.40
C HIS A 148 -2.29 -22.77 -9.08
N ARG A 149 -1.47 -22.77 -10.14
CA ARG A 149 -1.01 -24.02 -10.77
C ARG A 149 -0.15 -24.83 -9.81
N TYR A 150 0.70 -24.20 -8.99
CA TYR A 150 1.45 -24.88 -7.94
C TYR A 150 0.51 -25.42 -6.85
N ARG A 151 -0.42 -24.59 -6.36
CA ARG A 151 -1.28 -24.91 -5.21
C ARG A 151 -2.38 -25.93 -5.51
N LEU A 152 -2.98 -25.88 -6.70
CA LEU A 152 -4.19 -26.64 -7.06
C LEU A 152 -4.04 -27.48 -8.34
N GLY A 153 -2.96 -27.29 -9.10
CA GLY A 153 -2.70 -27.98 -10.36
C GLY A 153 -3.19 -27.23 -11.60
N ALA A 154 -2.85 -27.75 -12.78
CA ALA A 154 -3.12 -27.09 -14.07
C ALA A 154 -4.62 -26.87 -14.35
N ASN A 155 -5.48 -27.75 -13.82
CA ASN A 155 -6.93 -27.73 -14.05
C ASN A 155 -7.73 -27.08 -12.91
N PHE A 156 -7.11 -26.23 -12.08
CA PHE A 156 -7.77 -25.61 -10.92
C PHE A 156 -9.06 -24.84 -11.25
N GLN A 157 -9.18 -24.34 -12.48
CA GLN A 157 -10.37 -23.65 -13.00
C GLN A 157 -11.59 -24.58 -13.15
N GLN A 158 -11.38 -25.90 -13.15
CA GLN A 158 -12.46 -26.89 -13.21
C GLN A 158 -13.03 -27.23 -11.83
N ILE A 159 -12.36 -26.84 -10.74
CA ILE A 159 -12.86 -27.03 -9.37
C ILE A 159 -14.17 -26.25 -9.21
N PRO A 160 -15.24 -26.83 -8.61
CA PRO A 160 -16.57 -26.23 -8.61
C PRO A 160 -16.63 -24.76 -8.18
N VAL A 161 -15.85 -24.34 -7.18
CA VAL A 161 -15.86 -22.95 -6.70
C VAL A 161 -15.16 -21.96 -7.64
N ASN A 162 -14.23 -22.44 -8.47
CA ASN A 162 -13.49 -21.62 -9.44
C ASN A 162 -14.13 -21.63 -10.83
N LYS A 163 -15.06 -22.56 -11.07
CA LYS A 163 -15.69 -22.77 -12.36
C LYS A 163 -16.60 -21.58 -12.70
N PRO A 164 -16.49 -20.99 -13.91
CA PRO A 164 -17.43 -19.97 -14.34
C PRO A 164 -18.85 -20.54 -14.44
N ILE A 165 -19.84 -19.68 -14.19
CA ILE A 165 -21.26 -20.06 -14.31
C ILE A 165 -21.61 -20.37 -15.78
N ASN A 166 -21.06 -19.60 -16.70
CA ASN A 166 -21.24 -19.81 -18.13
C ASN A 166 -20.32 -20.90 -18.66
N LEU A 167 -20.80 -21.67 -19.64
CA LEU A 167 -20.01 -22.72 -20.28
C LEU A 167 -18.79 -22.10 -20.98
N THR A 168 -17.60 -22.53 -20.60
CA THR A 168 -16.36 -22.17 -21.29
C THR A 168 -16.04 -23.19 -22.38
N ASN A 169 -15.94 -22.71 -23.61
CA ASN A 169 -15.53 -23.50 -24.77
C ASN A 169 -14.15 -23.00 -25.20
N ASN A 170 -13.13 -23.86 -25.20
CA ASN A 170 -11.78 -23.49 -25.60
C ASN A 170 -11.02 -24.71 -26.17
N PHE A 171 -9.78 -24.53 -26.58
CA PHE A 171 -8.98 -25.62 -27.16
C PHE A 171 -8.07 -26.34 -26.14
N GLN A 172 -8.15 -25.99 -24.85
CA GLN A 172 -7.33 -26.61 -23.80
C GLN A 172 -7.77 -28.06 -23.54
N ARG A 173 -6.80 -28.96 -23.36
CA ARG A 173 -7.00 -30.39 -23.12
C ARG A 173 -6.02 -30.90 -22.06
N ASP A 174 -6.37 -32.05 -21.49
CA ASP A 174 -5.53 -32.86 -20.60
C ASP A 174 -5.07 -32.11 -19.33
N GLY A 175 -3.91 -32.49 -18.79
CA GLY A 175 -3.38 -32.00 -17.51
C GLY A 175 -3.81 -32.84 -16.30
N PHE A 176 -3.03 -32.76 -15.23
CA PHE A 176 -3.30 -33.50 -14.00
C PHE A 176 -4.70 -33.19 -13.45
N MET A 177 -5.42 -34.23 -13.03
CA MET A 177 -6.79 -34.15 -12.49
C MET A 177 -7.79 -33.41 -13.41
N CYS A 178 -7.66 -33.56 -14.73
CA CYS A 178 -8.64 -33.06 -15.68
C CYS A 178 -10.00 -33.76 -15.47
N SER A 179 -11.01 -33.02 -15.06
CA SER A 179 -12.37 -33.52 -14.82
C SER A 179 -13.26 -33.43 -16.07
N PHE A 180 -12.99 -32.46 -16.95
CA PHE A 180 -13.70 -32.24 -18.20
C PHE A 180 -12.71 -31.97 -19.33
N ASN A 181 -12.65 -32.89 -20.31
CA ASN A 181 -11.69 -32.84 -21.42
C ASN A 181 -12.34 -32.58 -22.79
N GLN A 182 -13.53 -31.95 -22.79
CA GLN A 182 -14.24 -31.47 -23.99
C GLN A 182 -14.61 -32.51 -25.08
N GLY A 183 -14.53 -33.81 -24.78
CA GLY A 183 -14.98 -34.88 -25.67
C GLY A 183 -14.28 -34.89 -27.03
N GLY A 184 -15.03 -35.13 -28.10
CA GLY A 184 -14.53 -35.21 -29.48
C GLY A 184 -14.29 -33.86 -30.17
N ALA A 185 -14.38 -32.73 -29.44
CA ALA A 185 -14.18 -31.42 -30.03
C ALA A 185 -12.70 -31.22 -30.45
N PRO A 186 -12.44 -30.52 -31.58
CA PRO A 186 -11.07 -30.21 -32.01
C PRO A 186 -10.27 -29.50 -30.92
N ASN A 187 -8.97 -29.75 -30.86
CA ASN A 187 -8.03 -29.15 -29.89
C ASN A 187 -7.06 -28.14 -30.53
N TYR A 188 -7.38 -27.61 -31.71
CA TYR A 188 -6.58 -26.63 -32.43
C TYR A 188 -7.46 -25.64 -33.20
N TYR A 189 -6.90 -24.46 -33.49
CA TYR A 189 -7.52 -23.40 -34.28
C TYR A 189 -6.48 -22.78 -35.24
N PRO A 190 -6.84 -22.46 -36.50
CA PRO A 190 -8.13 -22.71 -37.14
C PRO A 190 -8.31 -24.20 -37.51
N ASN A 191 -9.56 -24.65 -37.69
CA ASN A 191 -9.87 -26.02 -38.11
C ASN A 191 -11.17 -26.09 -38.95
N SER A 192 -11.39 -27.20 -39.67
CA SER A 192 -12.56 -27.41 -40.55
C SER A 192 -13.73 -28.16 -39.89
N PHE A 193 -13.60 -28.56 -38.63
CA PHE A 193 -14.57 -29.38 -37.89
C PHE A 193 -15.48 -28.53 -36.97
N GLY A 194 -15.29 -27.20 -36.96
CA GLY A 194 -15.99 -26.28 -36.07
C GLY A 194 -15.35 -26.17 -34.69
N GLY A 195 -16.10 -25.67 -33.72
CA GLY A 195 -15.64 -25.49 -32.34
C GLY A 195 -15.74 -24.04 -31.84
N PRO A 196 -15.08 -23.72 -30.72
CA PRO A 196 -15.06 -22.38 -30.18
C PRO A 196 -14.49 -21.37 -31.20
N ASN A 197 -15.19 -20.26 -31.40
CA ASN A 197 -14.72 -19.09 -32.14
C ASN A 197 -14.62 -17.89 -31.19
N SER A 198 -13.98 -16.81 -31.63
CA SER A 198 -14.01 -15.54 -30.92
C SER A 198 -15.45 -15.10 -30.67
N ASP A 199 -15.71 -14.58 -29.47
CA ASP A 199 -17.02 -14.04 -29.09
C ASP A 199 -17.15 -12.58 -29.59
N PRO A 200 -18.09 -12.28 -30.51
CA PRO A 200 -18.28 -10.92 -31.01
C PRO A 200 -18.61 -9.90 -29.91
N PHE A 201 -19.28 -10.33 -28.84
CA PHE A 201 -19.52 -9.48 -27.68
C PHE A 201 -18.18 -9.11 -27.04
N ALA A 202 -17.34 -10.10 -26.70
CA ALA A 202 -16.04 -9.83 -26.09
C ALA A 202 -15.14 -8.95 -26.99
N GLU A 203 -15.14 -9.18 -28.30
CA GLU A 203 -14.40 -8.36 -29.28
C GLU A 203 -14.89 -6.90 -29.27
N SER A 204 -16.21 -6.67 -29.26
CA SER A 204 -16.78 -5.31 -29.25
C SER A 204 -16.45 -4.49 -27.99
N TRP A 205 -16.09 -5.17 -26.90
CA TRP A 205 -15.73 -4.58 -25.61
C TRP A 205 -14.23 -4.68 -25.31
N THR A 206 -13.42 -5.09 -26.29
CA THR A 206 -11.97 -5.12 -26.15
C THR A 206 -11.45 -3.68 -26.09
N PRO A 207 -10.64 -3.30 -25.09
CA PRO A 207 -10.07 -1.95 -25.02
C PRO A 207 -9.30 -1.60 -26.30
N PRO A 208 -9.38 -0.35 -26.78
CA PRO A 208 -8.59 0.07 -27.94
C PRO A 208 -7.09 -0.10 -27.62
N PRO A 209 -6.26 -0.41 -28.63
CA PRO A 209 -4.82 -0.56 -28.42
C PRO A 209 -4.23 0.76 -27.90
N GLU A 210 -3.43 0.67 -26.84
CA GLU A 210 -2.71 1.82 -26.29
C GLU A 210 -1.38 2.03 -27.04
N TYR A 211 -1.05 3.30 -27.31
CA TYR A 211 0.24 3.65 -27.90
C TYR A 211 1.33 3.63 -26.82
N VAL A 212 2.33 2.75 -27.00
CA VAL A 212 3.49 2.62 -26.10
C VAL A 212 4.75 3.07 -26.85
N ALA A 213 5.52 3.97 -26.25
CA ALA A 213 6.80 4.44 -26.77
C ALA A 213 7.80 4.62 -25.63
N GLY A 214 9.08 4.29 -25.88
CA GLY A 214 10.15 4.43 -24.91
C GLY A 214 11.27 3.41 -25.13
N PHE A 215 12.25 3.43 -24.23
CA PHE A 215 13.29 2.41 -24.16
C PHE A 215 12.92 1.36 -23.12
N GLU A 216 13.33 0.11 -23.36
CA GLU A 216 13.28 -0.93 -22.34
C GLU A 216 14.22 -0.55 -21.19
N ASN A 217 13.67 -0.41 -19.99
CA ASN A 217 14.45 -0.01 -18.82
C ASN A 217 13.87 -0.62 -17.54
N TYR A 218 14.76 -1.03 -16.63
CA TYR A 218 14.40 -1.53 -15.30
C TYR A 218 14.09 -0.40 -14.31
N TYR A 219 14.72 0.77 -14.48
CA TYR A 219 14.56 1.94 -13.60
C TYR A 219 14.15 3.17 -14.41
N PRO A 220 12.85 3.42 -14.56
CA PRO A 220 12.39 4.64 -15.20
C PRO A 220 12.54 5.81 -14.23
N GLU A 221 13.60 6.59 -14.43
CA GLU A 221 13.94 7.82 -13.70
C GLU A 221 12.97 9.00 -13.98
N PHE A 222 11.75 8.74 -14.47
CA PHE A 222 10.92 9.76 -15.12
C PHE A 222 9.98 10.54 -14.20
N TYR A 223 9.85 10.16 -12.94
CA TYR A 223 9.05 10.91 -11.96
C TYR A 223 9.87 11.19 -10.72
N GLU A 224 9.82 12.44 -10.22
CA GLU A 224 10.25 12.73 -8.86
C GLU A 224 9.41 11.88 -7.90
N GLU A 225 10.04 10.92 -7.24
CA GLU A 225 9.35 10.06 -6.30
C GLU A 225 8.94 10.88 -5.06
N ASP A 226 7.65 11.02 -4.77
CA ASP A 226 7.20 11.64 -3.51
C ASP A 226 6.61 10.60 -2.56
N ASN A 227 7.45 10.05 -1.70
CA ASN A 227 7.08 8.96 -0.79
C ASN A 227 6.63 9.44 0.60
N TYR A 228 6.56 10.75 0.84
CA TYR A 228 6.40 11.29 2.20
C TYR A 228 5.24 12.29 2.35
N SER A 229 4.89 13.02 1.29
CA SER A 229 3.80 14.01 1.39
C SER A 229 2.45 13.35 1.70
N GLN A 230 2.17 12.19 1.11
CA GLN A 230 0.89 11.50 1.34
C GLN A 230 0.78 10.85 2.73
N PRO A 231 1.80 10.13 3.25
CA PRO A 231 1.81 9.73 4.64
C PRO A 231 1.65 10.91 5.61
N ARG A 232 2.24 12.07 5.31
CA ARG A 232 2.09 13.30 6.11
C ARG A 232 0.65 13.79 6.09
N VAL A 233 0.05 13.89 4.91
CA VAL A 233 -1.36 14.25 4.72
C VAL A 233 -2.28 13.33 5.53
N PHE A 234 -2.05 12.01 5.45
CA PHE A 234 -2.80 11.03 6.20
C PHE A 234 -2.68 11.27 7.71
N TRP A 235 -1.44 11.45 8.19
CA TRP A 235 -1.19 11.76 9.60
C TRP A 235 -1.87 13.06 10.02
N GLU A 236 -1.65 14.17 9.32
CA GLU A 236 -2.08 15.48 9.77
C GLU A 236 -3.59 15.68 9.65
N GLN A 237 -4.20 15.24 8.54
CA GLN A 237 -5.54 15.67 8.12
C GLN A 237 -6.60 14.58 8.16
N VAL A 238 -6.22 13.29 8.11
CA VAL A 238 -7.18 12.18 8.07
C VAL A 238 -7.40 11.61 9.46
N LEU A 239 -6.32 11.43 10.22
CA LEU A 239 -6.38 10.90 11.58
C LEU A 239 -6.79 12.00 12.58
N ASP A 240 -7.80 11.70 13.39
CA ASP A 240 -8.17 12.46 14.58
C ASP A 240 -7.33 12.01 15.79
N GLU A 241 -7.46 12.68 16.94
CA GLU A 241 -6.61 12.44 18.10
C GLU A 241 -6.63 10.99 18.61
N GLY A 242 -7.78 10.30 18.54
CA GLY A 242 -7.90 8.91 18.99
C GLY A 242 -7.01 7.94 18.19
N PRO A 243 -7.25 7.75 16.88
CA PRO A 243 -6.36 6.99 15.99
C PRO A 243 -4.93 7.48 15.99
N LYS A 244 -4.68 8.80 16.07
CA LYS A 244 -3.33 9.32 16.27
C LYS A 244 -2.74 8.71 17.52
N ASN A 245 -3.36 8.78 18.69
CA ASN A 245 -2.84 8.19 19.94
C ASN A 245 -2.75 6.65 19.96
N ARG A 246 -3.38 5.94 19.02
CA ARG A 246 -3.18 4.49 18.84
C ARG A 246 -1.99 4.18 17.93
N LEU A 247 -1.80 4.98 16.88
CA LEU A 247 -0.67 4.87 15.97
C LEU A 247 0.62 5.45 16.58
N TYR A 248 0.46 6.55 17.30
CA TYR A 248 1.44 7.28 18.09
C TYR A 248 1.37 6.80 19.53
N LEU A 249 2.46 6.22 19.98
CA LEU A 249 2.66 5.49 21.23
C LEU A 249 2.53 6.31 22.52
N LYS A 250 1.73 7.40 22.53
CA LYS A 250 1.69 8.37 23.64
C LYS A 250 1.35 7.71 24.99
N ASN A 251 0.47 6.72 24.97
CA ASN A 251 -0.10 6.09 26.17
C ASN A 251 -0.05 4.55 26.17
N HIS A 252 0.40 3.91 25.10
CA HIS A 252 0.63 2.47 25.10
C HIS A 252 2.11 2.21 25.41
N PRO A 253 2.44 1.20 26.23
CA PRO A 253 3.80 0.66 26.25
C PRO A 253 4.14 0.37 24.80
N ALA A 254 5.27 0.91 24.30
CA ALA A 254 5.70 0.73 22.92
C ALA A 254 5.34 -0.69 22.46
N PRO A 255 4.60 -0.89 21.35
CA PRO A 255 4.09 -2.19 20.93
C PRO A 255 5.27 -3.09 21.02
N LYS A 256 5.30 -4.03 21.99
CA LYS A 256 6.53 -4.70 22.46
C LYS A 256 7.41 -4.87 21.25
N LEU A 257 8.33 -3.91 21.02
CA LEU A 257 9.07 -3.92 19.77
C LEU A 257 9.80 -5.23 19.93
N PRO A 258 9.52 -6.22 19.07
CA PRO A 258 9.87 -7.59 19.39
C PRO A 258 11.31 -7.54 19.84
N GLU A 259 11.63 -8.17 20.97
CA GLU A 259 12.99 -8.13 21.55
C GLU A 259 14.07 -8.61 20.55
N ASN A 260 13.67 -8.97 19.33
CA ASN A 260 14.46 -8.92 18.12
C ASN A 260 15.46 -7.77 18.09
N ASN A 261 16.72 -8.17 18.00
CA ASN A 261 17.92 -7.36 17.90
C ASN A 261 17.93 -6.33 16.75
N PHE A 262 16.91 -6.29 15.90
CA PHE A 262 16.79 -5.37 14.76
C PHE A 262 16.70 -3.90 15.19
N PHE A 263 15.93 -3.60 16.24
CA PHE A 263 15.84 -2.24 16.80
C PHE A 263 16.97 -1.90 17.77
N ARG A 264 17.76 -2.91 18.19
CA ARG A 264 19.01 -2.73 18.95
C ARG A 264 20.21 -2.40 18.05
N ALA A 265 20.09 -2.59 16.74
CA ALA A 265 21.15 -2.26 15.80
C ALA A 265 21.31 -0.74 15.69
N SER A 266 22.52 -0.24 15.99
CA SER A 266 22.81 1.21 16.12
C SER A 266 22.56 2.04 14.86
N ALA A 267 22.45 1.43 13.69
CA ALA A 267 22.22 2.11 12.41
C ALA A 267 20.73 2.22 12.04
N THR A 268 19.89 1.24 12.42
CA THR A 268 18.48 1.17 11.97
C THR A 268 17.61 2.22 12.64
N ARG A 269 17.89 2.53 13.91
CA ARG A 269 17.11 3.48 14.73
C ARG A 269 17.22 4.93 14.22
N PRO A 270 18.43 5.47 13.95
CA PRO A 270 18.57 6.77 13.28
C PRO A 270 17.86 6.86 11.93
N ILE A 271 17.92 5.80 11.12
CA ILE A 271 17.25 5.75 9.81
C ILE A 271 15.72 5.82 9.99
N LEU A 272 15.17 5.04 10.92
CA LEU A 272 13.74 5.06 11.23
C LEU A 272 13.28 6.43 11.72
N PHE A 273 14.05 7.07 12.61
CA PHE A 273 13.78 8.43 13.07
C PHE A 273 13.69 9.41 11.90
N LEU A 274 14.68 9.39 10.99
CA LEU A 274 14.70 10.28 9.84
C LEU A 274 13.50 10.03 8.91
N LEU A 275 13.22 8.77 8.59
CA LEU A 275 12.07 8.40 7.75
C LEU A 275 10.74 8.91 8.32
N ILE A 276 10.55 8.81 9.64
CA ILE A 276 9.34 9.30 10.31
C ILE A 276 9.36 10.82 10.44
N ALA A 277 10.51 11.44 10.70
CA ALA A 277 10.63 12.90 10.79
C ALA A 277 10.29 13.59 9.46
N PHE A 278 10.55 12.93 8.32
CA PHE A 278 10.10 13.40 7.00
C PHE A 278 8.57 13.44 6.87
N ILE A 279 7.84 12.65 7.66
CA ILE A 279 6.38 12.64 7.75
C ILE A 279 5.89 13.60 8.84
N SER A 280 6.47 13.54 10.04
CA SER A 280 6.19 14.44 11.16
C SER A 280 7.34 14.42 12.16
N ILE A 281 8.00 15.58 12.32
CA ILE A 281 9.13 15.76 13.24
C ILE A 281 8.73 15.44 14.69
N GLU A 282 7.53 15.85 15.10
CA GLU A 282 7.03 15.61 16.44
C GLU A 282 6.88 14.11 16.72
N VAL A 283 6.33 13.35 15.77
CA VAL A 283 6.22 11.89 15.90
C VAL A 283 7.60 11.24 15.95
N GLY A 284 8.53 11.70 15.10
CA GLY A 284 9.92 11.24 15.11
C GLY A 284 10.58 11.42 16.47
N ILE A 285 10.53 12.63 17.04
CA ILE A 285 11.13 12.95 18.35
C ILE A 285 10.56 12.07 19.44
N ASN A 286 9.23 11.92 19.49
CA ASN A 286 8.59 11.18 20.55
C ASN A 286 8.88 9.67 20.46
N ILE A 287 8.94 9.08 19.27
CA ILE A 287 9.37 7.69 19.07
C ILE A 287 10.80 7.52 19.57
N GLU A 288 11.69 8.45 19.24
CA GLU A 288 13.08 8.38 19.66
C GLU A 288 13.21 8.49 21.19
N GLN A 289 12.44 9.36 21.85
CA GLN A 289 12.40 9.43 23.31
C GLN A 289 11.91 8.11 23.95
N ILE A 290 10.92 7.45 23.35
CA ILE A 290 10.42 6.15 23.81
C ILE A 290 11.50 5.08 23.67
N LEU A 291 12.18 5.03 22.52
CA LEU A 291 13.27 4.11 22.28
C LEU A 291 14.45 4.35 23.24
N THR A 292 14.75 5.61 23.60
CA THR A 292 15.80 5.95 24.58
C THR A 292 15.44 5.40 25.96
N LYS A 293 14.17 5.53 26.39
CA LYS A 293 13.68 5.01 27.68
C LYS A 293 13.74 3.48 27.79
N ILE A 294 13.66 2.74 26.68
CA ILE A 294 13.74 1.27 26.66
C ILE A 294 15.21 0.78 26.74
N GLY A 295 16.20 1.68 26.84
CA GLY A 295 17.58 1.33 27.20
C GLY A 295 18.44 0.84 26.04
N THR A 296 18.13 1.20 24.79
CA THR A 296 18.85 0.74 23.60
C THR A 296 19.75 1.83 23.00
N CYS A 297 20.97 1.98 23.53
CA CYS A 297 22.01 2.92 23.06
C CYS A 297 21.72 4.42 23.34
N GLY A 298 22.78 5.22 23.44
CA GLY A 298 22.75 6.63 23.87
C GLY A 298 21.86 7.55 23.04
N ASP A 299 21.46 8.67 23.62
CA ASP A 299 20.36 9.52 23.13
C ASP A 299 20.70 10.23 21.81
N PHE A 300 20.11 9.77 20.69
CA PHE A 300 20.35 10.34 19.36
C PHE A 300 19.87 11.80 19.28
N LEU A 301 18.83 12.16 20.04
CA LEU A 301 18.26 13.50 20.11
C LEU A 301 19.21 14.55 20.71
N GLU A 302 20.23 14.16 21.47
CA GLU A 302 21.20 15.10 22.01
C GLU A 302 21.90 15.91 20.91
N HIS A 303 21.95 15.37 19.69
CA HIS A 303 22.61 15.94 18.53
C HIS A 303 21.69 16.87 17.71
N PHE A 304 20.43 17.07 18.09
CA PHE A 304 19.50 17.92 17.37
C PHE A 304 18.85 19.00 18.27
N GLU A 305 18.58 20.17 17.70
CA GLU A 305 17.76 21.24 18.25
C GLU A 305 16.52 21.41 17.38
N VAL A 306 15.36 21.62 18.00
CA VAL A 306 14.12 21.85 17.27
C VAL A 306 13.86 23.36 17.25
N GLU A 307 14.01 23.97 16.09
CA GLU A 307 13.68 25.38 15.88
C GLU A 307 12.22 25.49 15.44
N THR A 308 11.52 26.49 15.98
CA THR A 308 10.17 26.85 15.51
C THR A 308 10.32 28.18 14.76
N PRO A 309 10.25 28.21 13.43
CA PRO A 309 10.47 29.45 12.68
C PRO A 309 9.37 30.46 12.99
N MET A 310 9.73 31.74 13.01
CA MET A 310 8.77 32.83 13.05
C MET A 310 8.22 33.08 11.65
N VAL A 311 7.03 32.54 11.38
CA VAL A 311 6.15 32.85 10.23
C VAL A 311 6.68 32.44 8.85
N ASP A 312 5.93 31.58 8.15
CA ASP A 312 6.12 31.33 6.71
C ASP A 312 5.59 32.55 5.91
N LEU A 313 6.50 33.45 5.51
CA LEU A 313 6.20 34.71 4.84
C LEU A 313 5.58 34.56 3.45
N PHE A 314 5.49 33.35 2.89
CA PHE A 314 4.99 33.13 1.53
C PHE A 314 3.65 32.39 1.43
N THR A 315 3.24 31.62 2.44
CA THR A 315 2.01 30.80 2.35
C THR A 315 0.96 31.05 3.43
N GLY A 316 1.29 31.75 4.52
CA GLY A 316 0.35 31.96 5.64
C GLY A 316 -0.15 30.67 6.31
N GLY A 317 0.49 29.52 6.02
CA GLY A 317 0.18 28.22 6.61
C GLY A 317 0.82 28.01 7.98
N PRO A 318 0.48 26.90 8.69
CA PRO A 318 1.05 26.61 10.00
C PRO A 318 2.58 26.48 9.95
N THR A 319 3.24 27.10 10.92
CA THR A 319 4.70 27.15 11.08
C THR A 319 5.30 25.74 11.16
N GLN A 320 6.14 25.38 10.19
CA GLN A 320 6.83 24.09 10.17
C GLN A 320 7.99 24.07 11.17
N LYS A 321 7.97 23.19 12.17
CA LYS A 321 9.15 22.92 13.03
C LYS A 321 10.31 22.47 12.14
N GLN A 322 11.52 22.95 12.41
CA GLN A 322 12.75 22.53 11.73
C GLN A 322 13.67 21.81 12.73
N LEU A 323 14.36 20.76 12.28
CA LEU A 323 15.41 20.09 13.05
C LEU A 323 16.75 20.70 12.65
N LYS A 324 17.61 21.06 13.60
CA LYS A 324 18.97 21.57 13.37
C LYS A 324 19.98 20.69 14.10
N LEU A 325 21.13 20.41 13.52
CA LEU A 325 22.16 19.59 14.18
C LEU A 325 23.04 20.43 15.12
N LYS A 326 23.32 19.90 16.32
CA LYS A 326 24.31 20.44 17.24
C LYS A 326 25.71 20.06 16.76
N THR A 327 26.56 21.05 16.57
CA THR A 327 27.86 20.91 15.88
C THR A 327 28.94 20.15 16.66
N GLN A 328 28.77 19.85 17.95
CA GLN A 328 29.94 19.60 18.79
C GLN A 328 30.36 18.16 19.08
N GLN A 329 29.61 17.10 18.78
CA GLN A 329 30.10 15.73 19.05
C GLN A 329 29.54 14.69 18.08
N PHE A 330 30.28 14.38 17.02
CA PHE A 330 30.00 13.18 16.23
C PHE A 330 31.22 12.27 16.14
N ASN A 331 31.01 10.99 16.43
CA ASN A 331 31.95 9.92 16.12
C ASN A 331 31.79 9.52 14.64
N SER A 332 32.89 9.31 13.91
CA SER A 332 32.92 9.22 12.43
C SER A 332 31.99 8.16 11.82
N LEU A 333 31.75 7.06 12.55
CA LEU A 333 30.86 5.97 12.13
C LEU A 333 29.38 6.39 12.08
N ARG A 334 28.94 7.31 12.95
CA ARG A 334 27.55 7.79 13.01
C ARG A 334 27.24 8.80 11.90
N VAL A 335 28.25 9.58 11.49
CA VAL A 335 28.14 10.55 10.37
C VAL A 335 27.97 9.82 9.04
N HIS A 336 28.72 8.73 8.81
CA HIS A 336 28.59 7.92 7.60
C HIS A 336 27.19 7.28 7.47
N ASN A 337 26.63 6.77 8.56
CA ASN A 337 25.28 6.18 8.54
C ASN A 337 24.19 7.26 8.30
N LEU A 338 24.34 8.44 8.91
CA LEU A 338 23.45 9.57 8.70
C LEU A 338 23.53 10.09 7.25
N ALA A 339 24.73 10.23 6.71
CA ALA A 339 24.95 10.64 5.33
C ALA A 339 24.38 9.61 4.33
N GLY A 340 24.58 8.31 4.59
CA GLY A 340 23.97 7.24 3.81
C GLY A 340 22.44 7.27 3.84
N ALA A 341 21.84 7.54 5.00
CA ALA A 341 20.39 7.67 5.15
C ALA A 341 19.82 8.89 4.40
N ILE A 342 20.54 10.02 4.43
CA ILE A 342 20.17 11.24 3.69
C ILE A 342 20.35 11.05 2.19
N LYS A 343 21.39 10.31 1.76
CA LYS A 343 21.60 9.95 0.36
C LYS A 343 20.52 8.99 -0.16
N LEU A 344 19.97 8.14 0.71
CA LEU A 344 18.80 7.29 0.41
C LEU A 344 17.48 8.09 0.38
N ALA A 345 17.44 9.27 0.99
CA ALA A 345 16.28 10.15 0.96
C ALA A 345 16.22 10.91 -0.38
N ASN A 346 15.00 11.21 -0.83
CA ASN A 346 14.71 11.72 -2.17
C ASN A 346 15.40 13.04 -2.53
N ARG A 347 15.56 13.35 -3.82
CA ARG A 347 16.20 14.59 -4.32
C ARG A 347 15.51 15.88 -3.85
N THR A 348 14.18 15.94 -3.91
CA THR A 348 13.38 17.07 -3.38
C THR A 348 13.56 17.23 -1.86
N ILE A 349 13.94 16.15 -1.18
CA ILE A 349 14.20 16.10 0.26
C ILE A 349 15.65 16.47 0.56
N GLN A 350 16.61 16.11 -0.29
CA GLN A 350 17.99 16.59 -0.19
C GLN A 350 18.03 18.12 -0.25
N GLU A 351 17.20 18.75 -1.09
CA GLU A 351 17.04 20.21 -1.17
C GLU A 351 16.39 20.81 0.08
N ARG A 352 15.35 20.18 0.65
CA ARG A 352 14.72 20.66 1.91
C ARG A 352 15.56 20.40 3.16
N THR A 353 16.37 19.33 3.15
CA THR A 353 17.33 19.04 4.23
C THR A 353 18.55 19.96 4.12
N LEU A 354 18.89 20.44 2.91
CA LEU A 354 19.91 21.47 2.69
C LEU A 354 19.62 22.76 3.47
N ASP A 355 18.37 23.18 3.59
CA ASP A 355 17.99 24.35 4.42
C ASP A 355 18.28 24.13 5.91
N VAL A 356 18.15 22.89 6.38
CA VAL A 356 18.55 22.47 7.73
C VAL A 356 20.07 22.55 7.92
N PHE A 357 20.84 22.22 6.88
CA PHE A 357 22.32 22.18 6.93
C PHE A 357 23.01 23.50 6.55
N ASN A 358 22.35 24.39 5.81
CA ASN A 358 22.94 25.65 5.34
C ASN A 358 23.19 26.65 6.49
N ASN A 359 22.62 26.42 7.66
CA ASN A 359 22.85 27.20 8.89
C ASN A 359 23.94 26.61 9.80
N VAL A 360 24.71 25.61 9.32
CA VAL A 360 25.84 25.01 10.04
C VAL A 360 27.15 25.54 9.43
N SER A 361 27.89 26.37 10.18
CA SER A 361 29.07 27.11 9.70
C SER A 361 30.40 26.34 9.71
N ASP A 362 30.40 25.08 10.15
CA ASP A 362 31.63 24.38 10.55
C ASP A 362 31.97 23.19 9.61
N ASP A 363 33.20 22.69 9.69
CA ASP A 363 33.79 21.63 8.83
C ASP A 363 32.89 20.39 8.60
N LEU A 364 31.99 20.09 9.54
CA LEU A 364 30.99 19.01 9.44
C LEU A 364 29.90 19.30 8.38
N GLY A 365 29.48 20.56 8.23
CA GLY A 365 28.54 20.99 7.19
C GLY A 365 29.14 20.90 5.78
N VAL A 366 30.45 21.11 5.66
CA VAL A 366 31.20 20.89 4.41
C VAL A 366 31.31 19.38 4.11
N LEU A 367 31.68 18.56 5.10
CA LEU A 367 31.81 17.10 4.94
C LEU A 367 30.47 16.43 4.57
N LEU A 368 29.36 16.86 5.18
CA LEU A 368 28.02 16.35 4.84
C LEU A 368 27.58 16.80 3.45
N LYS A 369 27.90 18.03 3.04
CA LYS A 369 27.68 18.48 1.65
C LYS A 369 28.51 17.65 0.66
N GLU A 370 29.76 17.34 0.97
CA GLU A 370 30.58 16.46 0.13
C GLU A 370 30.05 15.02 0.07
N LEU A 371 29.64 14.42 1.19
CA LEU A 371 29.12 13.04 1.23
C LEU A 371 27.74 12.88 0.57
N VAL A 372 26.89 13.91 0.64
CA VAL A 372 25.53 13.91 0.07
C VAL A 372 25.54 14.29 -1.41
N PHE A 373 26.37 15.26 -1.84
CA PHE A 373 26.32 15.83 -3.21
C PHE A 373 27.48 15.46 -4.12
N ASN A 374 28.66 15.11 -3.60
CA ASN A 374 29.69 14.57 -4.48
C ASN A 374 29.44 13.06 -4.62
N ASP A 375 29.41 12.59 -5.86
CA ASP A 375 29.64 11.19 -6.22
C ASP A 375 31.09 10.81 -5.86
N ALA A 376 31.44 10.95 -4.59
CA ALA A 376 32.68 10.44 -4.04
C ALA A 376 32.63 8.93 -4.26
N LYS A 377 33.34 8.49 -5.30
CA LYS A 377 33.69 7.11 -5.55
C LYS A 377 34.29 6.58 -4.26
N ILE A 378 33.46 5.88 -3.47
CA ILE A 378 33.98 4.98 -2.45
C ILE A 378 34.63 3.86 -3.26
N ILE A 379 35.94 4.00 -3.46
CA ILE A 379 36.79 2.95 -3.97
C ILE A 379 36.63 1.79 -2.98
N GLN A 380 35.94 0.74 -3.42
CA GLN A 380 35.90 -0.53 -2.71
C GLN A 380 37.33 -1.07 -2.61
N PHE A 381 37.74 -1.44 -1.40
CA PHE A 381 38.76 -2.47 -1.19
C PHE A 381 38.06 -3.77 -0.82
#